data_AF-U3GCI1-F1
#
_entry.id   AF-U3GCI1-F1
#
_cell.length_a   1.000
_cell.length_b   1.000
_cell.length_c   1.000
_cell.angle_alpha   90.00
_cell.angle_beta   90.00
_cell.angle_gamma   90.00
#
_symmetry.space_group_name_H-M   'P 1'
#
loop_
_entity.id
_entity.type
_entity.pdbx_description
1 polymer ?
#
loop_
_entity_poly.entity_id
_entity_poly.type
_entity_poly.pdbx_seq_one_letter_code
_entity_poly.pdbx_strand_id
1 'polypeptide(L)'
;MSDYNLRELEEIIAAGDEKLEELHDTIMETFTEAAGGDAAAVERYEILCAVAEGLQERVDYLRAELEEANAAMVVDYEADLEEAIEDYLEEGGALDEEGQPVDKDLLADVFRRVQDSRLENGL
;
A
#
# COMPACT_ATOMS: atom_id res chain seq x y z
N MET A 1 0.66 -11.18 5.68
CA MET A 1 1.59 -10.85 4.57
C MET A 1 2.83 -10.22 5.18
N SER A 2 4.04 -10.46 4.67
CA SER A 2 5.24 -9.78 5.22
C SER A 2 5.33 -8.35 4.69
N ASP A 3 5.77 -7.38 5.50
CA ASP A 3 6.04 -5.98 5.12
C ASP A 3 6.86 -5.82 3.82
N TYR A 4 7.70 -6.81 3.52
CA TYR A 4 8.46 -6.91 2.28
C TYR A 4 7.57 -6.89 1.02
N ASN A 5 6.36 -7.47 1.10
CA ASN A 5 5.41 -7.52 -0.02
C ASN A 5 4.72 -6.17 -0.26
N LEU A 6 4.50 -5.36 0.78
CA LEU A 6 3.84 -4.05 0.64
C LEU A 6 4.78 -3.02 0.04
N ARG A 7 6.04 -3.01 0.51
CA ARG A 7 7.06 -2.16 -0.09
C ARG A 7 7.31 -2.52 -1.55
N GLU A 8 7.35 -3.80 -1.88
CA GLU A 8 7.48 -4.25 -3.27
C GLU A 8 6.27 -3.81 -4.13
N LEU A 9 5.05 -3.87 -3.59
CA LEU A 9 3.84 -3.33 -4.24
C LEU A 9 3.94 -1.82 -4.50
N GLU A 10 4.37 -1.04 -3.50
CA GLU A 10 4.59 0.41 -3.66
C GLU A 10 5.65 0.74 -4.72
N GLU A 11 6.76 0.00 -4.72
CA GLU A 11 7.83 0.16 -5.72
C GLU A 11 7.34 -0.18 -7.14
N ILE A 12 6.51 -1.21 -7.30
CA ILE A 12 5.90 -1.56 -8.59
C ILE A 12 4.91 -0.48 -9.06
N ILE A 13 4.08 0.04 -8.15
CA ILE A 13 3.14 1.13 -8.45
C ILE A 13 3.90 2.37 -8.92
N ALA A 14 4.95 2.77 -8.19
CA ALA A 14 5.76 3.93 -8.53
C ALA A 14 6.45 3.77 -9.90
N ALA A 15 6.99 2.59 -10.20
CA ALA A 15 7.56 2.29 -11.51
C ALA A 15 6.50 2.31 -12.63
N GLY A 16 5.27 1.88 -12.34
CA GLY A 16 4.14 1.97 -13.25
C GLY A 16 3.74 3.42 -13.56
N ASP A 17 3.69 4.27 -12.53
CA ASP A 17 3.40 5.71 -12.66
C ASP A 17 4.47 6.44 -13.48
N GLU A 18 5.75 6.19 -13.21
CA GLU A 18 6.87 6.73 -14.00
C GLU A 18 6.73 6.30 -15.47
N LYS A 19 6.36 5.03 -15.71
CA LYS A 19 6.21 4.53 -17.07
C LYS A 19 5.01 5.14 -17.81
N LEU A 20 3.93 5.45 -17.10
CA LEU A 20 2.77 6.16 -17.67
C LEU A 20 3.13 7.59 -18.06
N GLU A 21 3.96 8.28 -17.27
CA GLU A 21 4.48 9.61 -17.61
C GLU A 21 5.35 9.58 -18.87
N GLU A 22 6.28 8.63 -18.97
CA GLU A 22 7.09 8.42 -20.19
C GLU A 22 6.24 8.10 -21.43
N LEU A 23 5.20 7.27 -21.26
CA LEU A 23 4.28 6.92 -22.34
C LEU A 23 3.46 8.13 -22.78
N HIS A 24 3.03 8.98 -21.85
CA HIS A 24 2.28 10.19 -22.14
C HIS A 24 3.07 11.13 -23.08
N ASP A 25 4.35 11.37 -22.80
CA ASP A 25 5.20 12.21 -23.65
C ASP A 25 5.32 11.62 -25.07
N THR A 26 5.50 10.29 -25.16
CA THR A 26 5.58 9.57 -26.44
C THR A 26 4.26 9.62 -27.22
N ILE A 27 3.12 9.52 -26.52
CA ILE A 27 1.78 9.64 -27.11
C ILE A 27 1.58 11.04 -27.68
N MET A 28 1.99 12.09 -26.97
CA MET A 28 1.84 13.48 -27.39
C MET A 28 2.70 13.82 -28.62
N GLU A 29 3.92 13.28 -28.69
CA GLU A 29 4.76 13.39 -29.89
C GLU A 29 4.08 12.69 -31.08
N THR A 30 3.64 11.44 -30.89
CA THR A 30 2.99 10.65 -31.95
C THR A 30 1.66 11.26 -32.41
N PHE A 31 0.89 11.87 -31.49
CA PHE A 31 -0.33 12.61 -31.81
C PHE A 31 -0.06 13.77 -32.76
N THR A 32 1.04 14.51 -32.54
CA THR A 32 1.41 15.65 -33.38
C THR A 32 1.77 15.19 -34.79
N GLU A 33 2.47 14.06 -34.92
CA GLU A 33 2.76 13.42 -36.22
C GLU A 33 1.47 12.96 -36.92
N ALA A 34 0.56 12.31 -36.18
CA ALA A 34 -0.72 11.82 -36.67
C ALA A 34 -1.62 12.97 -37.17
N ALA A 35 -1.64 14.10 -36.45
CA ALA A 35 -2.36 15.31 -36.86
C ALA A 35 -1.82 15.91 -38.18
N GLY A 36 -0.55 15.63 -38.52
CA GLY A 36 0.06 15.94 -39.81
C GLY A 36 -0.42 15.08 -40.98
N GLY A 37 -1.27 14.07 -40.72
CA GLY A 37 -1.84 13.19 -41.73
C GLY A 37 -1.02 11.94 -42.04
N ASP A 38 -0.02 11.60 -41.21
CA ASP A 38 0.70 10.33 -41.32
C ASP A 38 -0.16 9.17 -40.79
N ALA A 39 -0.68 8.34 -41.70
CA ALA A 39 -1.48 7.17 -41.34
C ALA A 39 -0.73 6.16 -40.46
N ALA A 40 0.59 6.04 -40.61
CA ALA A 40 1.39 5.17 -39.75
C ALA A 40 1.52 5.75 -38.33
N ALA A 41 1.53 7.09 -38.19
CA ALA A 41 1.52 7.73 -36.88
C ALA A 41 0.16 7.58 -36.18
N VAL A 42 -0.96 7.59 -36.93
CA VAL A 42 -2.29 7.31 -36.37
C VAL A 42 -2.34 5.92 -35.74
N GLU A 43 -1.88 4.89 -36.46
CA GLU A 43 -1.84 3.52 -35.95
C GLU A 43 -0.93 3.39 -34.71
N ARG A 44 0.26 4.01 -34.74
CA ARG A 44 1.16 4.04 -33.57
C ARG A 44 0.50 4.73 -32.37
N TYR A 45 -0.19 5.85 -32.59
CA TYR A 45 -0.88 6.58 -31.53
C TYR A 45 -1.96 5.71 -30.87
N GLU A 46 -2.80 5.04 -31.66
CA GLU A 46 -3.85 4.15 -31.14
C GLU A 46 -3.26 3.01 -30.31
N ILE A 47 -2.17 2.39 -30.76
CA ILE A 47 -1.47 1.34 -30.01
C ILE A 47 -0.91 1.87 -28.69
N LEU A 48 -0.24 3.03 -28.71
CA LEU A 48 0.33 3.63 -27.50
C LEU A 48 -0.74 4.00 -26.48
N CYS A 49 -1.88 4.54 -26.93
CA CYS A 49 -3.02 4.82 -26.06
C CYS A 49 -3.57 3.54 -25.41
N ALA A 50 -3.74 2.45 -26.19
CA ALA A 50 -4.22 1.18 -25.65
C ALA A 50 -3.24 0.56 -24.63
N VAL A 51 -1.92 0.69 -24.87
CA VAL A 51 -0.90 0.25 -23.92
C VAL A 51 -0.93 1.09 -22.63
N ALA A 52 -1.08 2.41 -22.74
CA ALA A 52 -1.19 3.29 -21.59
C ALA A 52 -2.46 3.01 -20.77
N GLU A 53 -3.59 2.77 -21.42
CA GLU A 53 -4.85 2.38 -20.76
C GLU A 53 -4.69 1.05 -19.99
N GLY A 54 -4.12 0.02 -20.62
CA GLY A 54 -3.87 -1.26 -19.95
C GLY A 54 -2.88 -1.17 -18.78
N LEU A 55 -1.86 -0.31 -18.89
CA LEU A 55 -0.94 -0.06 -17.78
C LEU A 55 -1.62 0.70 -16.64
N GLN A 56 -2.44 1.71 -16.95
CA GLN A 56 -3.23 2.47 -15.98
C GLN A 56 -4.17 1.55 -15.19
N GLU A 57 -4.93 0.69 -15.88
CA GLU A 57 -5.81 -0.29 -15.23
C GLU A 57 -5.03 -1.21 -14.28
N ARG A 58 -3.82 -1.62 -14.67
CA ARG A 58 -2.98 -2.47 -13.84
C ARG A 58 -2.47 -1.73 -12.60
N VAL A 59 -2.03 -0.49 -12.74
CA VAL A 59 -1.59 0.34 -11.61
C VAL A 59 -2.73 0.59 -10.64
N ASP A 60 -3.93 0.90 -11.15
CA ASP A 60 -5.10 1.15 -10.31
C ASP A 60 -5.55 -0.11 -9.56
N TYR A 61 -5.48 -1.28 -10.21
CA TYR A 61 -5.68 -2.55 -9.53
C TYR A 61 -4.70 -2.76 -8.36
N LEU A 62 -3.40 -2.52 -8.59
CA LEU A 62 -2.39 -2.68 -7.54
C LEU A 62 -2.56 -1.68 -6.39
N ARG A 63 -3.01 -0.46 -6.68
CA ARG A 63 -3.35 0.53 -5.65
C ARG A 63 -4.52 0.07 -4.78
N ALA A 64 -5.55 -0.52 -5.38
CA ALA A 64 -6.67 -1.06 -4.63
C ALA A 64 -6.24 -2.21 -3.70
N GLU A 65 -5.38 -3.11 -4.19
CA GLU A 65 -4.82 -4.20 -3.36
C GLU A 65 -3.95 -3.67 -2.22
N LEU A 66 -3.15 -2.63 -2.47
CA LEU A 66 -2.36 -1.98 -1.41
C LEU A 66 -3.25 -1.30 -0.36
N GLU A 67 -4.33 -0.64 -0.80
CA GLU A 67 -5.30 -0.02 0.11
C GLU A 67 -6.01 -1.06 0.97
N GLU A 68 -6.45 -2.18 0.38
CA GLU A 68 -7.07 -3.29 1.11
C GLU A 68 -6.09 -3.92 2.11
N ALA A 69 -4.85 -4.16 1.71
CA ALA A 69 -3.83 -4.74 2.59
C ALA A 69 -3.49 -3.79 3.75
N ASN A 70 -3.39 -2.48 3.50
CA ASN A 70 -3.18 -1.48 4.54
C ASN A 70 -4.37 -1.39 5.49
N ALA A 71 -5.60 -1.44 4.97
CA ALA A 71 -6.81 -1.44 5.80
C ALA A 71 -6.87 -2.66 6.71
N ALA A 72 -6.54 -3.84 6.19
CA ALA A 72 -6.46 -5.06 7.00
C ALA A 72 -5.41 -4.95 8.12
N MET A 73 -4.23 -4.42 7.81
CA MET A 73 -3.17 -4.22 8.81
C MET A 73 -3.57 -3.24 9.92
N VAL A 74 -4.29 -2.16 9.61
CA VAL A 74 -4.76 -1.21 10.62
C VAL A 74 -5.75 -1.90 11.57
N VAL A 75 -6.69 -2.69 11.04
CA VAL A 75 -7.66 -3.43 11.85
C VAL A 75 -6.96 -4.43 12.77
N ASP A 76 -6.00 -5.18 12.24
CA ASP A 76 -5.24 -6.15 13.05
C ASP A 76 -4.40 -5.45 14.12
N TYR A 77 -3.75 -4.32 13.78
CA TYR A 77 -2.98 -3.51 14.72
C TYR A 77 -3.85 -2.92 15.84
N GLU A 78 -5.04 -2.41 15.52
CA GLU A 78 -5.98 -1.89 16.52
C GLU A 78 -6.44 -3.00 17.47
N ALA A 79 -6.76 -4.18 16.94
CA ALA A 79 -7.12 -5.34 17.75
C ALA A 79 -5.96 -5.80 18.66
N ASP A 80 -4.72 -5.85 18.13
CA ASP A 80 -3.53 -6.16 18.91
C ASP A 80 -3.29 -5.13 20.02
N LEU A 81 -3.58 -3.86 19.75
CA LEU A 81 -3.37 -2.77 20.71
C LEU A 81 -4.41 -2.82 21.83
N GLU A 82 -5.67 -3.10 21.50
CA GLU A 82 -6.72 -3.30 22.50
C GLU A 82 -6.40 -4.49 23.42
N GLU A 83 -6.03 -5.64 22.83
CA GLU A 83 -5.61 -6.84 23.58
C GLU A 83 -4.38 -6.55 24.46
N ALA A 84 -3.38 -5.85 23.93
CA ALA A 84 -2.19 -5.49 24.70
C ALA A 84 -2.47 -4.50 25.84
N ILE A 85 -3.45 -3.60 25.69
CA ILE A 85 -3.86 -2.69 26.77
C ILE A 85 -4.58 -3.48 27.88
N GLU A 86 -5.41 -4.45 27.54
CA GLU A 86 -6.06 -5.33 28.52
C GLU A 86 -5.00 -6.12 29.32
N ASP A 87 -4.08 -6.79 28.62
CA ASP A 87 -2.97 -7.54 29.25
C ASP A 87 -2.07 -6.63 30.08
N TYR A 88 -1.76 -5.42 29.60
CA TYR A 88 -0.99 -4.42 30.34
C TYR A 88 -1.63 -4.09 31.69
N LEU A 89 -2.95 -3.91 31.73
CA LEU A 89 -3.68 -3.63 32.96
C LEU A 89 -3.72 -4.85 33.90
N GLU A 90 -3.85 -6.06 33.35
CA GLU A 90 -3.82 -7.30 34.14
C GLU A 90 -2.45 -7.55 34.78
N GLU A 91 -1.37 -7.18 34.10
CA GLU A 91 0.01 -7.27 34.61
C GLU A 91 0.36 -6.18 35.65
N GLY A 92 -0.61 -5.33 36.01
CA GLY A 92 -0.45 -4.26 37.00
C GLY A 92 0.03 -2.93 36.42
N GLY A 93 -0.05 -2.78 35.09
CA GLY A 93 0.05 -1.50 34.42
C GLY A 93 -1.03 -0.52 34.89
N ALA A 94 -0.76 0.77 34.70
CA ALA A 94 -1.66 1.84 35.13
C ALA A 94 -1.83 2.87 34.01
N LEU A 95 -3.02 3.45 33.96
CA LEU A 95 -3.32 4.60 33.10
C LEU A 95 -3.16 5.90 33.90
N ASP A 96 -2.70 6.94 33.24
CA ASP A 96 -2.71 8.30 33.78
C ASP A 96 -4.13 8.92 33.72
N GLU A 97 -4.24 10.18 34.12
CA GLU A 97 -5.50 10.92 34.16
C GLU A 97 -6.13 11.14 32.78
N GLU A 98 -5.34 11.01 31.70
CA GLU A 98 -5.78 11.12 30.31
C GLU A 98 -6.13 9.75 29.70
N GLY A 99 -6.02 8.67 30.49
CA GLY A 99 -6.26 7.30 30.04
C GLY A 99 -5.09 6.71 29.26
N GLN A 100 -3.90 7.29 29.34
CA GLN A 100 -2.71 6.82 28.64
C GLN A 100 -1.85 5.91 29.53
N PRO A 101 -1.22 4.86 28.97
CA PRO A 101 -0.33 3.98 29.74
C PRO A 101 0.85 4.75 30.35
N VAL A 102 1.03 4.62 31.68
CA VAL A 102 2.09 5.28 32.43
C VAL A 102 3.46 4.64 32.16
N ASP A 103 3.47 3.31 32.03
CA ASP A 103 4.66 2.53 31.71
C ASP A 103 4.62 2.05 30.26
N LYS A 104 5.25 2.83 29.38
CA LYS A 104 5.28 2.58 27.94
C LYS A 104 6.19 1.42 27.55
N ASP A 105 7.20 1.14 28.37
CA ASP A 105 8.14 0.04 28.10
C ASP A 105 7.43 -1.30 28.35
N LEU A 106 6.69 -1.41 29.46
CA LEU A 106 5.86 -2.58 29.75
C LEU A 106 4.77 -2.78 28.68
N LEU A 107 4.08 -1.71 28.26
CA LEU A 107 3.10 -1.80 27.17
C LEU A 107 3.73 -2.30 25.86
N ALA A 108 4.91 -1.81 25.50
CA ALA A 108 5.61 -2.25 24.29
C ALA A 108 6.01 -3.74 24.38
N ASP A 109 6.44 -4.21 25.55
CA ASP A 109 6.78 -5.61 25.80
C ASP A 109 5.55 -6.54 25.77
N VAL A 110 4.40 -6.09 26.28
CA VAL A 110 3.11 -6.80 26.18
C VAL A 110 2.66 -6.85 24.72
N PHE A 111 2.64 -5.71 24.04
CA PHE A 111 2.22 -5.62 22.64
C PHE A 111 3.04 -6.53 21.73
N ARG A 112 4.37 -6.57 21.90
CA ARG A 112 5.22 -7.50 21.13
C ARG A 112 4.89 -8.96 21.43
N ARG A 113 4.56 -9.33 22.67
CA ARG A 113 4.15 -10.71 23.00
C ARG A 113 2.82 -11.10 22.37
N VAL A 114 1.85 -10.18 22.32
CA VAL A 114 0.56 -10.40 21.63
C VAL A 114 0.82 -10.67 20.15
N GLN A 115 1.65 -9.86 19.50
CA GLN A 115 2.04 -10.05 18.10
C GLN A 115 2.79 -11.37 17.86
N ASP A 116 3.76 -11.70 18.71
CA ASP A 116 4.53 -12.96 18.62
C ASP A 116 3.61 -14.18 18.80
N SER A 117 2.64 -14.11 19.73
CA SER A 117 1.65 -15.16 19.98
C SER A 117 0.76 -15.42 18.75
N ARG A 118 0.30 -14.37 18.05
CA ARG A 118 -0.49 -14.54 16.83
C ARG A 118 0.32 -15.16 15.70
N LEU A 119 1.55 -14.70 15.52
CA LEU A 119 2.50 -15.28 14.55
C LEU A 119 2.76 -16.77 14.82
N GLU A 120 2.91 -17.17 16.08
CA GLU A 120 3.11 -18.57 16.47
C GLU A 120 1.85 -19.44 16.33
N ASN A 121 0.66 -18.85 16.53
CA ASN A 121 -0.62 -19.56 16.45
C ASN A 121 -1.27 -19.55 15.05
N GLY A 122 -0.70 -18.82 14.09
CA GLY A 122 -1.14 -18.81 12.68
C GLY A 122 -2.52 -18.19 12.46
N LEU A 123 -2.88 -17.21 13.28
CA LEU A 123 -4.04 -16.33 13.06
C LEU A 123 -3.64 -15.16 12.17
#